data_AF-A0A382RVH7-F1
#
_entry.id   AF-A0A382RVH7-F1
#
_cell.length_a   1.000
_cell.length_b   1.000
_cell.length_c   1.000
_cell.angle_alpha   90.00
_cell.angle_beta   90.00
_cell.angle_gamma   90.00
#
_symmetry.space_group_name_H-M   'P 1'
#
loop_
_entity.id
_entity.type
_entity.pdbx_description
1 polymer ?
#
loop_
_entity_poly.entity_id
_entity_poly.type
_entity_poly.pdbx_seq_one_letter_code
_entity_poly.pdbx_strand_id
1 'polypeptide(L)'
;MNYKYGVLCGILFLLFLPFNANAESVSMSVDLPIYTKSDIITIYGSITSEITLQISIIGPDGEIVADESVLIPPSDFSHSVILSDYDL
;
A
#
# COMPACT_ATOMS: atom_id res chain seq x y z
N MET A 1 -6.72 22.17 -42.07
CA MET A 1 -7.20 21.32 -40.96
C MET A 1 -8.35 22.04 -40.27
N ASN A 2 -9.56 21.49 -40.31
CA ASN A 2 -10.76 22.14 -39.77
C ASN A 2 -10.69 22.13 -38.23
N TYR A 3 -10.39 23.28 -37.61
CA TYR A 3 -10.25 23.45 -36.15
C TYR A 3 -11.42 22.90 -35.34
N LYS A 4 -12.62 22.84 -35.94
CA LYS A 4 -13.84 22.24 -35.36
C LYS A 4 -13.65 20.79 -34.91
N TYR A 5 -12.89 19.99 -35.66
CA TYR A 5 -12.64 18.59 -35.30
C TYR A 5 -11.64 18.44 -34.15
N GLY A 6 -10.67 19.37 -34.04
CA GLY A 6 -9.72 19.40 -32.92
C GLY A 6 -10.40 19.73 -31.59
N VAL A 7 -11.33 20.70 -31.60
CA VAL A 7 -12.13 21.06 -30.43
C VAL A 7 -13.00 19.87 -29.99
N LEU A 8 -13.64 19.18 -30.93
CA LEU A 8 -14.51 18.04 -30.63
C LEU A 8 -13.71 16.86 -30.07
N CYS A 9 -12.51 16.62 -30.59
CA CYS A 9 -11.58 15.61 -30.07
C CYS A 9 -11.10 15.95 -28.64
N GLY A 10 -10.79 17.22 -28.37
CA GLY A 10 -10.38 17.67 -27.03
C GLY A 10 -11.48 17.54 -25.98
N ILE A 11 -12.74 17.81 -26.34
CA ILE A 11 -13.89 17.61 -25.45
C ILE A 11 -14.09 16.12 -25.12
N LEU A 12 -13.96 15.24 -26.12
CA LEU A 12 -14.00 13.79 -25.91
C LEU A 12 -12.89 13.35 -24.94
N PHE A 13 -11.66 13.83 -25.14
CA PHE A 13 -10.54 13.51 -24.26
C PHE A 13 -10.79 13.91 -22.81
N LEU A 14 -11.35 15.10 -22.57
CA LEU A 14 -11.68 15.57 -21.22
C LEU A 14 -12.84 14.78 -20.58
N LEU A 15 -13.80 14.30 -21.38
CA LEU A 15 -14.90 13.45 -20.91
C LEU A 15 -14.43 12.08 -20.42
N PHE A 16 -13.36 11.55 -21.00
CA PHE A 16 -12.74 10.28 -20.60
C PHE A 16 -11.53 10.48 -19.68
N LEU A 17 -11.24 11.72 -19.27
CA LEU A 17 -10.15 11.98 -18.35
C LEU A 17 -10.55 11.45 -16.97
N PRO A 18 -9.82 10.48 -16.40
CA PRO A 18 -10.13 9.94 -15.08
C PRO A 18 -9.88 11.05 -14.04
N PHE A 19 -10.96 11.69 -13.58
CA PHE A 19 -10.87 12.81 -12.61
C PHE A 19 -10.62 12.33 -11.17
N ASN A 20 -10.87 11.04 -10.89
CA ASN A 20 -10.65 10.42 -9.59
C ASN A 20 -9.43 9.49 -9.64
N ALA A 21 -8.24 10.09 -9.72
CA ALA A 21 -6.98 9.42 -9.45
C ALA A 21 -6.43 9.87 -8.09
N ASN A 22 -7.31 9.98 -7.07
CA ASN A 22 -6.86 10.21 -5.71
C ASN A 22 -6.15 8.93 -5.24
N ALA A 23 -4.82 8.94 -5.32
CA ALA A 23 -4.01 7.97 -4.60
C ALA A 23 -4.17 8.31 -3.11
N GLU A 24 -4.86 7.45 -2.37
CA GLU A 24 -4.96 7.57 -0.92
C GLU A 24 -3.56 7.38 -0.34
N SER A 25 -3.00 8.45 0.24
CA SER A 25 -1.70 8.36 0.90
C SER A 25 -1.89 7.72 2.26
N VAL A 26 -1.26 6.58 2.49
CA VAL A 26 -1.25 5.92 3.79
C VAL A 26 0.04 6.27 4.50
N SER A 27 -0.06 6.83 5.71
CA SER A 27 1.09 6.98 6.60
C SER A 27 1.25 5.70 7.42
N MET A 28 2.40 5.06 7.31
CA MET A 28 2.74 3.87 8.10
C MET A 28 4.05 4.08 8.85
N SER A 29 4.15 3.47 10.02
CA SER A 29 5.37 3.42 10.82
C SER A 29 5.54 2.04 11.46
N VAL A 30 6.75 1.75 11.90
CA VAL A 30 7.08 0.54 12.65
C VAL A 30 7.61 0.90 14.03
N ASP A 31 7.56 -0.03 14.98
CA ASP A 31 8.00 0.20 16.37
C ASP A 31 9.51 0.33 16.53
N LEU A 32 10.31 -0.44 15.79
CA LEU A 32 11.78 -0.43 15.90
C LEU A 32 12.48 -0.20 14.55
N PRO A 33 13.67 0.41 14.57
CA PRO A 33 14.49 0.56 13.36
C PRO A 33 15.27 -0.71 12.99
N ILE A 34 15.51 -1.62 13.95
CA ILE A 34 16.29 -2.85 13.81
C ILE A 34 15.64 -3.93 14.66
N TYR A 35 15.49 -5.13 14.11
CA TYR A 35 14.86 -6.28 14.76
C TYR A 35 15.82 -7.46 14.86
N THR A 36 15.56 -8.32 15.82
CA THR A 36 16.16 -9.64 16.00
C THR A 36 15.11 -10.73 15.79
N LYS A 37 15.54 -11.99 15.63
CA LYS A 37 14.64 -13.14 15.35
C LYS A 37 13.55 -13.35 16.40
N SER A 38 13.78 -12.90 17.64
CA SER A 38 12.79 -13.02 18.73
C SER A 38 11.81 -11.85 18.81
N ASP A 39 12.01 -10.81 18.02
CA ASP A 39 11.19 -9.60 18.10
C ASP A 39 9.89 -9.74 17.28
N ILE A 40 8.92 -8.91 17.65
CA ILE A 40 7.65 -8.77 16.94
C ILE A 40 7.70 -7.42 16.24
N ILE A 41 7.47 -7.40 14.93
CA ILE A 41 7.33 -6.16 14.17
C ILE A 41 5.91 -5.68 14.35
N THR A 42 5.73 -4.47 14.88
CA THR A 42 4.40 -3.85 14.95
C THR A 42 4.29 -2.70 13.94
N ILE A 43 3.38 -2.84 12.99
CA ILE A 43 3.09 -1.85 11.95
C ILE A 43 1.90 -1.03 12.42
N TYR A 44 2.05 0.29 12.44
CA TYR A 44 1.01 1.25 12.75
C TYR A 44 0.67 2.07 11.51
N GLY A 45 -0.60 2.44 11.38
CA GLY A 45 -1.02 3.35 10.32
C GLY A 45 -2.45 3.82 10.52
N SER A 46 -2.88 4.68 9.60
CA SER A 46 -4.25 5.20 9.54
C SER A 46 -4.72 5.14 8.10
N ILE A 47 -5.92 4.61 7.89
CA ILE A 47 -6.54 4.46 6.57
C ILE A 47 -7.98 4.99 6.60
N THR A 48 -8.41 5.59 5.49
CA THR A 48 -9.74 6.19 5.38
C THR A 48 -10.73 5.29 4.62
N SER A 49 -10.20 4.32 3.88
CA SER A 49 -10.95 3.26 3.17
C SER A 49 -10.58 1.89 3.71
N GLU A 50 -11.46 0.90 3.57
CA GLU A 50 -11.07 -0.51 3.76
C GLU A 50 -10.04 -0.91 2.70
N ILE A 51 -8.90 -1.45 3.12
CA ILE A 51 -7.84 -1.91 2.21
C ILE A 51 -7.36 -3.31 2.60
N THR A 52 -6.88 -4.06 1.61
CA THR A 52 -6.09 -5.26 1.85
C THR A 52 -4.61 -4.88 1.80
N LEU A 53 -3.93 -4.98 2.94
CA LEU A 53 -2.49 -4.77 3.06
C LEU A 53 -1.77 -6.09 2.82
N GLN A 54 -0.90 -6.12 1.82
CA GLN A 54 0.04 -7.22 1.63
C GLN A 54 1.36 -6.86 2.30
N ILE A 55 1.82 -7.73 3.21
CA ILE A 55 3.04 -7.54 3.98
C ILE A 55 3.98 -8.67 3.60
N SER A 56 5.11 -8.31 2.98
CA SER A 56 6.16 -9.27 2.64
C SER A 56 7.47 -8.86 3.29
N ILE A 57 8.09 -9.78 4.03
CA ILE A 57 9.42 -9.60 4.61
C ILE A 57 10.42 -10.27 3.67
N ILE A 58 11.35 -9.47 3.16
CA ILE A 58 12.36 -9.91 2.21
C ILE A 58 13.71 -9.96 2.94
N GLY A 59 14.33 -11.12 2.92
CA GLY A 59 15.66 -11.35 3.49
C GLY A 59 16.75 -10.59 2.75
N PRO A 60 17.96 -10.51 3.32
CA PRO A 60 19.10 -9.82 2.71
C PRO A 60 19.58 -10.44 1.40
N ASP A 61 19.24 -11.71 1.15
CA ASP A 61 19.50 -12.46 -0.08
C ASP A 61 18.39 -12.29 -1.14
N GLY A 62 17.29 -11.60 -0.80
CA GLY A 62 16.16 -11.38 -1.68
C GLY A 62 15.08 -12.46 -1.60
N GLU A 63 15.20 -13.44 -0.70
CA GLU A 63 14.15 -14.44 -0.50
C GLU A 63 13.00 -13.86 0.33
N ILE A 64 11.77 -14.24 -0.01
CA ILE A 64 10.58 -13.86 0.76
C ILE A 64 10.49 -14.81 1.95
N VAL A 65 10.69 -14.26 3.15
CA VAL A 65 10.70 -15.01 4.39
C VAL A 65 9.32 -15.03 5.05
N ALA A 66 8.54 -13.96 4.86
CA ALA A 66 7.13 -13.89 5.26
C ALA A 66 6.30 -13.26 4.15
N ASP A 67 5.09 -13.77 3.93
CA ASP A 67 4.09 -13.16 3.06
C ASP A 67 2.70 -13.35 3.67
N GLU A 68 2.04 -12.25 4.00
CA GLU A 68 0.70 -12.26 4.56
C GLU A 68 -0.16 -11.17 3.93
N SER A 69 -1.47 -11.41 3.93
CA SER A 69 -2.46 -10.43 3.49
C SER A 69 -3.48 -10.22 4.58
N VAL A 70 -3.72 -8.96 4.92
CA VAL A 70 -4.58 -8.57 6.04
C VAL A 70 -5.60 -7.55 5.55
N LEU A 71 -6.86 -7.80 5.86
CA LEU A 71 -7.94 -6.85 5.63
C LEU A 71 -7.96 -5.85 6.79
N ILE A 72 -7.73 -4.58 6.50
CA ILE A 72 -7.78 -3.51 7.50
C ILE A 72 -9.01 -2.63 7.25
N PRO A 73 -9.91 -2.49 8.24
CA PRO A 73 -11.07 -1.61 8.15
C PRO A 73 -10.65 -0.14 8.30
N PRO A 74 -11.46 0.82 7.82
CA PRO A 74 -11.16 2.25 7.88
C PRO A 74 -11.05 2.74 9.34
N SER A 75 -9.82 2.89 9.84
CA SER A 75 -9.50 3.41 11.16
C SER A 75 -7.97 3.55 11.34
N ASP A 76 -7.56 3.95 12.54
CA ASP A 76 -6.20 3.71 13.01
C ASP A 76 -6.03 2.21 13.30
N PHE A 77 -4.94 1.62 12.82
CA PHE A 77 -4.67 0.20 12.96
C PHE A 77 -3.27 -0.07 13.51
N SER A 78 -3.15 -1.26 14.12
CA SER A 78 -1.88 -1.88 14.50
C SER A 78 -1.92 -3.35 14.09
N HIS A 79 -0.91 -3.79 13.36
CA HIS A 79 -0.77 -5.20 12.96
C HIS A 79 0.61 -5.71 13.35
N SER A 80 0.69 -6.94 13.85
CA SER A 80 1.92 -7.50 14.40
C SER A 80 2.36 -8.72 13.61
N VAL A 81 3.65 -8.76 13.26
CA VAL A 81 4.30 -9.87 12.56
C VAL A 81 5.33 -10.50 13.48
N ILE A 82 5.18 -11.79 13.77
CA ILE A 82 6.06 -12.52 14.68
C ILE A 82 7.23 -13.10 13.87
N LEU A 83 8.43 -12.55 14.02
CA LEU A 83 9.59 -12.98 13.23
C LEU A 83 10.05 -14.41 13.55
N SER A 84 9.78 -14.91 14.76
CA SER A 84 10.16 -16.26 15.16
C SER A 84 9.42 -17.36 14.41
N ASP A 85 8.28 -17.04 13.78
CA ASP A 85 7.49 -17.99 13.00
C ASP A 85 8.12 -18.25 11.62
N TYR A 86 9.09 -17.44 11.23
CA TYR A 86 9.75 -17.52 9.94
C TYR A 86 11.22 -17.96 10.08
N ASP A 87 11.68 -18.73 9.11
CA ASP A 87 13.06 -19.21 9.09
C ASP A 87 13.98 -18.16 8.46
N LEU A 88 14.29 -17.14 9.28
CA LEU A 88 15.26 -16.06 9.02
C LEU A 88 16.69 -16.51 9.36
#